data_AF-A0A434AUR3-F1
#
_entry.id   AF-A0A434AUR3-F1
#
_cell.length_a   1.000
_cell.length_b   1.000
_cell.length_c   1.000
_cell.angle_alpha   90.00
_cell.angle_beta   90.00
_cell.angle_gamma   90.00
#
_symmetry.space_group_name_H-M   'P 1'
#
loop_
_entity.id
_entity.type
_entity.pdbx_description
1 polymer ?
#
loop_
_entity_poly.entity_id
_entity_poly.type
_entity_poly.pdbx_seq_one_letter_code
_entity_poly.pdbx_strand_id
1 'polypeptide(L)'
;MSVNKNDYSYLDQLTLQPEKWDDLNKNEVQVMVFRACYLYGESRNKHMISALFQLYEYLQSHSTSMERTKMLTALSATIRKKNPRAIMALFPFIQVEEDGEVIRTASQFFVNLSVLSNKEYQSGANILIELIQDAPKDSKSAYIILGLLDVDNKKIKQHLRLLKNNLGSEVLGILYNNGIQLQ
;
A
#
# COMPACT_ATOMS: atom_id res chain seq x y z
N MET A 1 13.47 -32.64 -20.42
CA MET A 1 12.76 -32.03 -19.28
C MET A 1 13.31 -30.63 -19.11
N SER A 2 12.55 -29.61 -19.50
CA SER A 2 12.95 -28.21 -19.33
C SER A 2 12.86 -27.86 -17.85
N VAL A 3 14.02 -27.63 -17.21
CA VAL A 3 14.09 -27.02 -15.88
C VAL A 3 13.34 -25.70 -15.94
N ASN A 4 12.26 -25.59 -15.16
CA ASN A 4 11.40 -24.43 -15.14
C ASN A 4 12.21 -23.29 -14.50
N LYS A 5 12.73 -22.37 -15.32
CA LYS A 5 13.72 -21.34 -14.92
C LYS A 5 13.24 -20.32 -13.88
N ASN A 6 12.06 -20.50 -13.28
CA ASN A 6 11.42 -19.53 -12.37
C ASN A 6 10.47 -20.20 -11.36
N ASP A 7 10.84 -21.35 -10.77
CA ASP A 7 10.09 -21.88 -9.63
C ASP A 7 10.48 -21.14 -8.34
N TYR A 8 9.65 -20.18 -7.96
CA TYR A 8 9.83 -19.36 -6.75
C TYR A 8 8.99 -19.87 -5.56
N SER A 9 8.46 -21.09 -5.62
CA SER A 9 7.62 -21.64 -4.54
C SER A 9 8.35 -21.74 -3.19
N TYR A 10 9.68 -21.91 -3.21
CA TYR A 10 10.50 -21.97 -2.00
C TYR A 10 10.49 -20.66 -1.20
N LEU A 11 10.24 -19.51 -1.84
CA LEU A 11 10.23 -18.20 -1.18
C LEU A 11 9.12 -18.06 -0.14
N ASP A 12 8.00 -18.78 -0.31
CA ASP A 12 6.89 -18.70 0.63
C ASP A 12 7.31 -19.15 2.04
N GLN A 13 8.20 -20.14 2.13
CA GLN A 13 8.75 -20.65 3.38
C GLN A 13 9.75 -19.67 4.03
N LEU A 14 10.45 -18.88 3.22
CA LEU A 14 11.45 -17.93 3.67
C LEU A 14 10.84 -16.63 4.20
N THR A 15 9.58 -16.34 3.88
CA THR A 15 8.81 -15.20 4.43
C THR A 15 8.84 -15.14 5.97
N LEU A 16 9.00 -16.29 6.63
CA LEU A 16 9.00 -16.40 8.10
C LEU A 16 10.40 -16.64 8.70
N GLN A 17 11.46 -16.48 7.90
CA GLN A 17 12.85 -16.75 8.29
C GLN A 17 13.72 -15.51 7.99
N PRO A 18 13.61 -14.42 8.79
CA PRO A 18 14.33 -13.17 8.55
C PRO A 18 15.85 -13.35 8.43
N GLU A 19 16.40 -14.32 9.15
CA GLU A 19 17.82 -14.66 9.13
C GLU A 19 18.33 -15.18 7.77
N LYS A 20 17.42 -15.52 6.84
CA LYS A 20 17.75 -16.00 5.50
C LYS A 20 17.52 -14.97 4.40
N TRP A 21 17.04 -13.78 4.73
CA TRP A 21 16.72 -12.78 3.70
C TRP A 21 17.95 -12.16 3.06
N ASP A 22 19.06 -12.09 3.78
CA ASP A 22 20.36 -11.61 3.27
C ASP A 22 20.96 -12.57 2.22
N ASP A 23 20.55 -13.83 2.21
CA ASP A 23 20.97 -14.83 1.21
C ASP A 23 20.24 -14.66 -0.13
N LEU A 24 19.15 -13.89 -0.15
CA LEU A 24 18.32 -13.70 -1.35
C LEU A 24 18.86 -12.58 -2.23
N ASN A 25 18.84 -12.80 -3.54
CA ASN A 25 19.09 -11.70 -4.46
C ASN A 25 17.90 -10.72 -4.49
N LYS A 26 18.14 -9.52 -5.01
CA LYS A 26 17.14 -8.45 -5.08
C LYS A 26 15.82 -8.85 -5.74
N ASN A 27 15.88 -9.65 -6.80
CA ASN A 27 14.68 -10.09 -7.51
C ASN A 27 13.88 -11.10 -6.66
N GLU A 28 14.58 -12.01 -5.97
CA GLU A 28 13.95 -12.96 -5.05
C GLU A 28 13.24 -12.26 -3.90
N VAL A 29 13.86 -11.23 -3.29
CA VAL A 29 13.22 -10.40 -2.25
C VAL A 29 11.94 -9.75 -2.79
N GLN A 30 11.99 -9.13 -3.98
CA GLN A 30 10.81 -8.50 -4.57
C GLN A 30 9.69 -9.52 -4.87
N VAL A 31 10.03 -10.69 -5.39
CA VAL A 31 9.06 -11.76 -5.65
C VAL A 31 8.46 -12.28 -4.34
N MET A 32 9.27 -12.47 -3.31
CA MET A 32 8.82 -12.92 -1.98
C MET A 32 7.85 -11.92 -1.37
N VAL A 33 8.20 -10.62 -1.34
CA VAL A 33 7.34 -9.55 -0.81
C VAL A 33 6.03 -9.47 -1.61
N PHE A 34 6.12 -9.49 -2.95
CA PHE A 34 4.95 -9.48 -3.82
C PHE A 34 3.98 -10.62 -3.48
N ARG A 35 4.50 -11.85 -3.35
CA ARG A 35 3.71 -13.04 -3.03
C ARG A 35 3.09 -12.95 -1.64
N ALA A 36 3.86 -12.52 -0.64
CA ALA A 36 3.40 -12.35 0.73
C ALA A 36 2.28 -11.30 0.83
N CYS A 37 2.45 -10.14 0.17
CA CYS A 37 1.42 -9.11 0.07
C CYS A 37 0.15 -9.65 -0.58
N TYR A 38 0.27 -10.32 -1.73
CA TYR A 38 -0.88 -10.87 -2.45
C TYR A 38 -1.61 -11.93 -1.60
N LEU A 39 -0.89 -12.86 -0.98
CA LEU A 39 -1.44 -13.89 -0.09
C LEU A 39 -2.15 -13.30 1.12
N TYR A 40 -1.59 -12.23 1.71
CA TYR A 40 -2.26 -11.49 2.78
C TYR A 40 -3.56 -10.85 2.28
N GLY A 41 -3.57 -10.26 1.07
CA GLY A 41 -4.79 -9.72 0.47
C GLY A 41 -5.89 -10.76 0.30
N GLU A 42 -5.53 -11.98 -0.13
CA GLU A 42 -6.47 -13.07 -0.35
C GLU A 42 -7.00 -13.67 0.96
N SER A 43 -6.11 -13.95 1.91
CA SER A 43 -6.46 -14.64 3.16
C SER A 43 -6.99 -13.69 4.24
N ARG A 44 -6.56 -12.42 4.22
CA ARG A 44 -6.74 -11.43 5.29
C ARG A 44 -6.33 -11.97 6.67
N ASN A 45 -5.35 -12.87 6.70
CA ASN A 45 -4.89 -13.48 7.93
C ASN A 45 -4.09 -12.47 8.76
N LYS A 46 -4.68 -12.00 9.86
CA LYS A 46 -4.05 -11.05 10.78
C LYS A 46 -2.71 -11.54 11.36
N HIS A 47 -2.51 -12.85 11.45
CA HIS A 47 -1.26 -13.43 11.95
C HIS A 47 -0.09 -13.18 11.00
N MET A 48 -0.34 -12.85 9.73
CA MET A 48 0.70 -12.50 8.76
C MET A 48 1.19 -11.05 8.90
N ILE A 49 0.45 -10.16 9.58
CA ILE A 49 0.71 -8.72 9.54
C ILE A 49 2.13 -8.39 10.03
N SER A 50 2.54 -8.95 11.18
CA SER A 50 3.86 -8.67 11.75
C SER A 50 5.00 -9.11 10.81
N ALA A 51 4.92 -10.33 10.25
CA ALA A 51 5.93 -10.82 9.32
C ALA A 51 5.91 -10.02 8.00
N LEU A 52 4.73 -9.65 7.52
CA LEU A 52 4.56 -8.86 6.31
C LEU A 52 5.16 -7.46 6.44
N PHE A 53 4.98 -6.81 7.61
CA PHE A 53 5.54 -5.50 7.88
C PHE A 53 7.06 -5.57 7.97
N GLN A 54 7.60 -6.53 8.72
CA GLN A 54 9.04 -6.75 8.81
C GLN A 54 9.67 -7.03 7.43
N LEU A 55 9.00 -7.85 6.61
CA LEU A 55 9.46 -8.13 5.26
C LEU A 55 9.42 -6.89 4.36
N TYR A 56 8.41 -6.04 4.51
CA TYR A 56 8.32 -4.79 3.75
C TYR A 56 9.40 -3.79 4.18
N GLU A 57 9.71 -3.67 5.48
CA GLU A 57 10.84 -2.87 5.99
C GLU A 57 12.18 -3.34 5.41
N TYR A 58 12.38 -4.66 5.36
CA TYR A 58 13.57 -5.24 4.72
C TYR A 58 13.63 -4.89 3.23
N LEU A 59 12.50 -4.94 2.51
CA LEU A 59 12.45 -4.48 1.13
C LEU A 59 12.82 -2.99 1.00
N GLN A 60 12.31 -2.12 1.88
CA GLN A 60 12.58 -0.67 1.83
C GLN A 60 14.08 -0.37 1.96
N SER A 61 14.77 -1.07 2.87
CA SER A 61 16.23 -0.91 3.07
C SER A 61 17.08 -1.42 1.89
N HIS A 62 16.51 -2.25 1.01
CA HIS A 62 17.23 -2.90 -0.09
C HIS A 62 16.70 -2.52 -1.50
N SER A 63 15.80 -1.55 -1.59
CA SER A 63 15.21 -1.12 -2.86
C SER A 63 15.01 0.38 -2.94
N THR A 64 14.93 0.88 -4.17
CA THR A 64 14.59 2.27 -4.43
C THR A 64 13.07 2.46 -4.46
N SER A 65 12.59 3.68 -4.21
CA SER A 65 11.17 4.02 -4.35
C SER A 65 10.63 3.67 -5.73
N MET A 66 11.42 3.88 -6.80
CA MET A 66 11.06 3.52 -8.17
C MET A 66 10.76 2.01 -8.32
N GLU A 67 11.54 1.16 -7.66
CA GLU A 67 11.33 -0.29 -7.70
C GLU A 67 10.10 -0.71 -6.91
N ARG A 68 9.88 -0.09 -5.74
CA ARG A 68 8.67 -0.31 -4.95
C ARG A 68 7.42 0.15 -5.70
N THR A 69 7.46 1.27 -6.41
CA THR A 69 6.36 1.74 -7.29
C THR A 69 6.09 0.76 -8.44
N LYS A 70 7.14 0.20 -9.06
CA LYS A 70 6.98 -0.83 -10.10
C LYS A 70 6.30 -2.08 -9.54
N MET A 71 6.74 -2.56 -8.38
CA MET A 71 6.14 -3.71 -7.71
C MET A 71 4.69 -3.43 -7.30
N LEU A 72 4.41 -2.26 -6.74
CA LEU A 72 3.05 -1.79 -6.41
C LEU A 72 2.14 -1.80 -7.64
N THR A 73 2.63 -1.31 -8.78
CA THR A 73 1.90 -1.29 -10.04
C THR A 73 1.63 -2.71 -10.56
N ALA A 74 2.61 -3.60 -10.50
CA ALA A 74 2.44 -5.00 -10.88
C ALA A 74 1.44 -5.73 -9.97
N LEU A 75 1.47 -5.43 -8.66
CA LEU A 75 0.58 -6.00 -7.67
C LEU A 75 -0.85 -5.52 -7.89
N SER A 76 -1.06 -4.22 -8.10
CA SER A 76 -2.38 -3.64 -8.38
C SER A 76 -2.99 -4.19 -9.66
N ALA A 77 -2.18 -4.36 -10.72
CA ALA A 77 -2.60 -5.00 -11.96
C ALA A 77 -3.00 -6.48 -11.76
N THR A 78 -2.26 -7.20 -10.90
CA THR A 78 -2.54 -8.60 -10.57
C THR A 78 -3.84 -8.74 -9.77
N ILE A 79 -4.05 -7.91 -8.75
CA ILE A 79 -5.30 -7.85 -7.98
C ILE A 79 -6.47 -7.58 -8.92
N ARG A 80 -6.37 -6.56 -9.78
CA ARG A 80 -7.41 -6.21 -10.75
C ARG A 80 -7.79 -7.40 -11.65
N LYS A 81 -6.80 -8.12 -12.15
CA LYS A 81 -7.00 -9.21 -13.11
C LYS A 81 -7.47 -10.51 -12.47
N LYS A 82 -6.92 -10.86 -11.31
CA LYS A 82 -7.10 -12.20 -10.70
C LYS A 82 -8.13 -12.19 -9.57
N ASN A 83 -8.04 -11.25 -8.64
CA ASN A 83 -8.87 -11.23 -7.45
C ASN A 83 -9.05 -9.80 -6.91
N PRO A 84 -10.04 -9.04 -7.41
CA PRO A 84 -10.28 -7.67 -6.94
C PRO A 84 -10.55 -7.54 -5.45
N ARG A 85 -10.95 -8.62 -4.75
CA ARG A 85 -11.19 -8.61 -3.30
C ARG A 85 -9.91 -8.60 -2.48
N ALA A 86 -8.76 -8.87 -3.09
CA ALA A 86 -7.44 -8.90 -2.46
C ALA A 86 -6.83 -7.49 -2.27
N ILE A 87 -7.64 -6.42 -2.21
CA ILE A 87 -7.17 -5.03 -2.06
C ILE A 87 -6.26 -4.81 -0.84
N MET A 88 -6.43 -5.59 0.23
CA MET A 88 -5.59 -5.52 1.44
C MET A 88 -4.13 -5.89 1.17
N ALA A 89 -3.81 -6.49 0.03
CA ALA A 89 -2.43 -6.69 -0.42
C ALA A 89 -1.66 -5.37 -0.60
N LEU A 90 -2.35 -4.26 -0.83
CA LEU A 90 -1.70 -2.94 -0.95
C LEU A 90 -1.41 -2.28 0.40
N PHE A 91 -1.94 -2.82 1.50
CA PHE A 91 -1.87 -2.20 2.82
C PHE A 91 -0.43 -1.96 3.34
N PRO A 92 0.56 -2.85 3.12
CA PRO A 92 1.95 -2.59 3.52
C PRO A 92 2.55 -1.33 2.88
N PHE A 93 2.19 -1.04 1.62
CA PHE A 93 2.64 0.17 0.90
C PHE A 93 2.00 1.46 1.43
N ILE A 94 0.98 1.35 2.28
CA ILE A 94 0.29 2.50 2.88
C ILE A 94 0.74 2.71 4.32
N GLN A 95 0.93 1.63 5.08
CA GLN A 95 1.25 1.71 6.51
C GLN A 95 2.75 1.73 6.81
N VAL A 96 3.53 0.93 6.09
CA VAL A 96 4.94 0.69 6.41
C VAL A 96 5.85 1.60 5.59
N GLU A 97 5.47 1.87 4.34
CA GLU A 97 6.21 2.74 3.43
C GLU A 97 6.53 4.11 4.03
N GLU A 98 7.72 4.62 3.72
CA GLU A 98 8.22 5.94 4.13
C GLU A 98 8.20 6.96 2.99
N ASP A 99 8.29 6.50 1.73
CA ASP A 99 8.21 7.37 0.57
C ASP A 99 6.77 7.81 0.28
N GLY A 100 6.52 9.11 0.44
CA GLY A 100 5.20 9.69 0.27
C GLY A 100 4.55 9.47 -1.10
N GLU A 101 5.33 9.44 -2.18
CA GLU A 101 4.77 9.22 -3.53
C GLU A 101 4.34 7.77 -3.73
N VAL A 102 5.04 6.82 -3.11
CA VAL A 102 4.62 5.41 -3.08
C VAL A 102 3.33 5.27 -2.28
N ILE A 103 3.22 5.91 -1.10
CA ILE A 103 2.00 5.92 -0.27
C ILE A 103 0.82 6.52 -1.03
N ARG A 104 1.02 7.66 -1.68
CA ARG A 104 0.01 8.35 -2.51
C ARG A 104 -0.49 7.43 -3.61
N THR A 105 0.42 6.81 -4.36
CA THR A 105 0.09 5.86 -5.43
C THR A 105 -0.68 4.65 -4.89
N ALA A 106 -0.25 4.08 -3.76
CA ALA A 106 -0.88 2.93 -3.15
C ALA A 106 -2.31 3.25 -2.68
N SER A 107 -2.50 4.42 -2.07
CA SER A 107 -3.80 4.93 -1.61
C SER A 107 -4.77 5.11 -2.77
N GLN A 108 -4.30 5.68 -3.88
CA GLN A 108 -5.09 5.83 -5.11
C GLN A 108 -5.50 4.45 -5.68
N PHE A 109 -4.57 3.51 -5.79
CA PHE A 109 -4.87 2.15 -6.25
C PHE A 109 -5.84 1.42 -5.32
N PHE A 110 -5.70 1.58 -4.01
CA PHE A 110 -6.57 0.94 -3.02
C PHE A 110 -8.04 1.33 -3.22
N VAL A 111 -8.32 2.62 -3.36
CA VAL A 111 -9.69 3.12 -3.60
C VAL A 111 -10.20 2.72 -4.98
N ASN A 112 -9.38 2.83 -6.02
CA ASN A 112 -9.81 2.43 -7.37
C ASN A 112 -10.14 0.94 -7.45
N LEU A 113 -9.39 0.08 -6.75
CA LEU A 113 -9.67 -1.36 -6.70
C LEU A 113 -10.84 -1.69 -5.77
N SER A 114 -11.10 -0.90 -4.72
CA SER A 114 -12.25 -1.12 -3.84
C SER A 114 -13.57 -0.98 -4.59
N VAL A 115 -13.64 -0.13 -5.62
CA VAL A 115 -14.80 -0.01 -6.51
C VAL A 115 -15.06 -1.31 -7.25
N LEU A 116 -14.00 -1.99 -7.73
CA LEU A 116 -14.14 -3.25 -8.45
C LEU A 116 -14.61 -4.38 -7.52
N SER A 117 -14.18 -4.36 -6.25
CA SER A 117 -14.58 -5.34 -5.24
C SER A 117 -16.00 -5.13 -4.73
N ASN A 118 -16.33 -3.88 -4.38
CA ASN A 118 -17.49 -3.54 -3.55
C ASN A 118 -18.50 -2.63 -4.26
N LYS A 119 -18.28 -2.28 -5.53
CA LYS A 119 -19.08 -1.34 -6.33
C LYS A 119 -19.15 0.09 -5.80
N GLU A 120 -18.41 0.41 -4.74
CA GLU A 120 -18.44 1.72 -4.09
C GLU A 120 -17.04 2.21 -3.70
N TYR A 121 -16.70 3.42 -4.18
CA TYR A 121 -15.48 4.16 -3.80
C TYR A 121 -15.38 4.37 -2.29
N GLN A 122 -16.53 4.55 -1.64
CA GLN A 122 -16.63 4.90 -0.23
C GLN A 122 -16.06 3.81 0.69
N SER A 123 -16.16 2.54 0.30
CA SER A 123 -15.68 1.42 1.11
C SER A 123 -14.15 1.45 1.33
N GLY A 124 -13.37 1.66 0.26
CA GLY A 124 -11.92 1.78 0.36
C GLY A 124 -11.49 3.11 0.97
N ALA A 125 -12.19 4.19 0.62
CA ALA A 125 -11.89 5.53 1.15
C ALA A 125 -12.11 5.60 2.67
N ASN A 126 -13.15 4.96 3.20
CA ASN A 126 -13.42 4.95 4.65
C ASN A 126 -12.27 4.32 5.45
N ILE A 127 -11.71 3.19 4.97
CA ILE A 127 -10.55 2.55 5.61
C ILE A 127 -9.37 3.53 5.68
N LEU A 128 -9.10 4.24 4.58
CA LEU A 128 -8.00 5.20 4.53
C LEU A 128 -8.27 6.45 5.38
N ILE A 129 -9.53 6.87 5.48
CA ILE A 129 -9.97 7.96 6.36
C ILE A 129 -9.80 7.59 7.83
N GLU A 130 -10.15 6.37 8.23
CA GLU A 130 -9.94 5.87 9.59
C GLU A 130 -8.45 5.92 9.96
N LEU A 131 -7.56 5.49 9.05
CA LEU A 131 -6.11 5.61 9.27
C LEU A 131 -5.64 7.07 9.46
N ILE A 132 -6.18 8.01 8.68
CA ILE A 132 -5.89 9.44 8.86
C ILE A 132 -6.38 9.93 10.23
N GLN A 133 -7.54 9.46 10.69
CA GLN A 133 -8.12 9.86 11.98
C GLN A 133 -7.35 9.29 13.17
N ASP A 134 -6.77 8.10 13.03
CA ASP A 134 -5.94 7.46 14.04
C ASP A 134 -4.57 8.17 14.19
N ALA A 135 -4.04 8.70 13.08
CA ALA A 135 -2.75 9.38 13.05
C ALA A 135 -2.79 10.74 12.29
N PRO A 136 -3.59 11.73 12.75
CA PRO A 136 -3.88 12.94 11.96
C PRO A 136 -2.70 13.92 11.89
N LYS A 137 -1.65 13.66 12.67
CA LYS A 137 -0.41 14.45 12.70
C LYS A 137 0.75 13.78 11.97
N ASP A 138 0.60 12.50 11.59
CA ASP A 138 1.62 11.76 10.86
C ASP A 138 1.71 12.26 9.42
N SER A 139 2.94 12.52 8.93
CA SER A 139 3.16 12.99 7.55
C SER A 139 2.62 12.01 6.50
N LYS A 140 2.57 10.71 6.79
CA LYS A 140 1.94 9.69 5.92
C LYS A 140 0.48 10.02 5.63
N SER A 141 -0.25 10.57 6.60
CA SER A 141 -1.65 10.98 6.43
C SER A 141 -1.81 12.02 5.32
N ALA A 142 -0.82 12.90 5.10
CA ALA A 142 -0.86 13.85 3.99
C ALA A 142 -0.86 13.14 2.63
N TYR A 143 -0.01 12.13 2.46
CA TYR A 143 0.11 11.38 1.21
C TYR A 143 -1.09 10.47 0.96
N ILE A 144 -1.70 9.92 2.02
CA ILE A 144 -2.99 9.22 1.92
C ILE A 144 -4.06 10.19 1.41
N ILE A 145 -4.15 11.40 1.98
CA ILE A 145 -5.10 12.44 1.54
C ILE A 145 -4.87 12.81 0.07
N LEU A 146 -3.62 13.01 -0.36
CA LEU A 146 -3.30 13.28 -1.76
C LEU A 146 -3.78 12.16 -2.68
N GLY A 147 -3.52 10.90 -2.32
CA GLY A 147 -3.97 9.74 -3.10
C GLY A 147 -5.50 9.63 -3.18
N LEU A 148 -6.21 10.01 -2.11
CA LEU A 148 -7.68 10.09 -2.09
C LEU A 148 -8.22 11.21 -3.00
N LEU A 149 -7.54 12.36 -3.05
CA LEU A 149 -7.92 13.49 -3.89
C LEU A 149 -7.71 13.21 -5.39
N ASP A 150 -6.70 12.39 -5.73
CA ASP A 150 -6.40 11.98 -7.11
C ASP A 150 -7.48 11.09 -7.74
N VAL A 151 -8.38 10.52 -6.95
CA VAL A 151 -9.53 9.72 -7.45
C VAL A 151 -10.64 10.61 -8.03
N ASP A 152 -10.56 11.93 -7.82
CA ASP A 152 -11.54 12.94 -8.27
C ASP A 152 -13.01 12.60 -7.92
N ASN A 153 -13.25 12.07 -6.72
CA ASN A 153 -14.59 11.76 -6.24
C ASN A 153 -15.15 12.85 -5.31
N LYS A 154 -16.31 13.42 -5.65
CA LYS A 154 -16.96 14.49 -4.86
C LYS A 154 -17.26 14.10 -3.41
N LYS A 155 -17.71 12.85 -3.14
CA LYS A 155 -18.03 12.39 -1.79
C LYS A 155 -16.78 12.25 -0.93
N ILE A 156 -15.71 11.70 -1.50
CA ILE A 156 -14.40 11.61 -0.83
C ILE A 156 -13.90 13.01 -0.48
N LYS A 157 -13.95 13.96 -1.44
CA LYS A 157 -13.58 15.36 -1.21
C LYS A 157 -14.37 16.00 -0.07
N GLN A 158 -15.68 15.76 -0.01
CA GLN A 158 -16.53 16.24 1.08
C GLN A 158 -16.12 15.67 2.44
N HIS A 159 -15.84 14.37 2.52
CA HIS A 159 -15.38 13.74 3.77
C HIS A 159 -14.02 14.30 4.22
N LEU A 160 -13.07 14.47 3.31
CA LEU A 160 -11.75 15.00 3.63
C LEU A 160 -11.79 16.43 4.20
N ARG A 161 -12.75 17.26 3.74
CA ARG A 161 -12.94 18.62 4.29
C ARG A 161 -13.31 18.60 5.76
N LEU A 162 -14.08 17.61 6.20
CA LEU A 162 -14.48 17.46 7.60
C LEU A 162 -13.28 17.13 8.51
N LEU A 163 -12.22 16.54 7.95
CA LEU A 163 -11.01 16.18 8.71
C LEU A 163 -10.08 17.36 8.95
N LYS A 164 -10.18 18.44 8.15
CA LYS A 164 -9.22 19.56 8.11
C LYS A 164 -8.83 20.07 9.50
N ASN A 165 -9.82 20.29 10.37
CA ASN A 165 -9.60 20.88 11.68
C ASN A 165 -8.84 19.97 12.66
N ASN A 166 -8.74 18.67 12.34
CA ASN A 166 -8.07 17.68 13.17
C ASN A 166 -6.64 17.40 12.68
N LEU A 167 -6.27 17.85 11.47
CA LEU A 167 -4.96 17.58 10.87
C LEU A 167 -3.84 18.39 11.54
N GLY A 168 -2.67 17.74 11.70
CA GLY A 168 -1.46 18.40 12.18
C GLY A 168 -0.90 19.44 11.20
N SER A 169 -0.11 20.39 11.72
CA SER A 169 0.52 21.44 10.92
C SER A 169 1.44 20.90 9.83
N GLU A 170 2.14 19.79 10.11
CA GLU A 170 3.00 19.11 9.13
C GLU A 170 2.18 18.58 7.95
N VAL A 171 1.09 17.87 8.25
CA VAL A 171 0.16 17.36 7.22
C VAL A 171 -0.38 18.50 6.36
N LEU A 172 -0.84 19.58 7.00
CA LEU A 172 -1.34 20.76 6.29
C LEU A 172 -0.26 21.42 5.42
N GLY A 173 0.99 21.47 5.90
CA GLY A 173 2.13 21.98 5.15
C GLY A 173 2.43 21.16 3.90
N ILE A 174 2.43 19.83 4.00
CA ILE A 174 2.62 18.92 2.86
C ILE A 174 1.50 19.10 1.83
N LEU A 175 0.25 19.18 2.28
CA LEU A 175 -0.89 19.41 1.39
C LEU A 175 -0.78 20.75 0.65
N TYR A 176 -0.43 21.82 1.37
CA TYR A 176 -0.25 23.15 0.79
C TYR A 176 0.86 23.18 -0.27
N ASN A 177 2.01 22.55 0.01
CA ASN A 177 3.13 22.45 -0.93
C ASN A 177 2.78 21.65 -2.19
N ASN A 178 1.76 20.79 -2.11
CA ASN A 178 1.19 20.05 -3.23
C ASN A 178 -0.01 20.76 -3.89
N GLY A 179 -0.23 22.05 -3.57
CA GLY A 179 -1.29 22.86 -4.17
C GLY A 179 -2.70 22.56 -3.66
N ILE A 180 -2.82 21.81 -2.55
CA ILE A 180 -4.11 21.43 -1.97
C ILE A 180 -4.47 22.37 -0.81
N GLN A 181 -5.66 22.97 -0.91
CA GLN A 181 -6.34 23.62 0.20
C GLN A 181 -7.64 22.89 0.47
N LEU A 182 -7.72 22.20 1.61
CA LEU A 182 -8.98 21.64 2.09
C LEU A 182 -9.86 22.83 2.52
N GLN A 183 -10.81 23.24 1.67
CA GLN A 183 -11.80 24.28 1.96
C GLN A 183 -13.15 23.66 2.30
#